data_AF-A0A8C1XU08-F1
#
_entry.id   AF-A0A8C1XU08-F1
#
_cell.length_a   1.000
_cell.length_b   1.000
_cell.length_c   1.000
_cell.angle_alpha   90.00
_cell.angle_beta   90.00
_cell.angle_gamma   90.00
#
_symmetry.space_group_name_H-M   'P 1'
#
loop_
_entity.id
_entity.type
_entity.pdbx_description
1 polymer ?
#
loop_
_entity_poly.entity_id
_entity_poly.type
_entity_poly.pdbx_seq_one_letter_code
_entity_poly.pdbx_strand_id
1 'polypeptide(L)'
;MGANTSQLSELSESQSIRTLIGPDAVSENEPFWNQLISFTFTSPTCSQLFIWQAHNALFLVRCLLKVFIREMSEEELHLQFSYQERAPGTYDSICEDLLEELVSNLVHLIVEVPLLDITYNILFEAVTTLLVLLSYQLFHKEVLREGLIYGYLTRGRCLSLTSRLVKTLLYNFIRQEKCPPAAHVLQTQSDGGGLLYGLASGVASGLWSVFTLGGVGSRPGVEQDQNPLPLSSQSLLLLLVLANLTDGADCPNPYRQAVTCFKNTQDSSSIPSPQPHTFQINFNSLYTALYEQQKSDQVTLLLYTLLHQNSNMRTYILSRTDMENLVLPILEILYHVEERNSHHVYMALIILLILTEDDTFNRSIHEVMLKNISWYTERVLTEISLGSLLILVVIRTIQFNMTRTRVRPEPVTETFM
;
A
#
# COMPACT_ATOMS: atom_id res chain seq x y z
N MET A 1 6.83 2.35 -40.10
CA MET A 1 6.18 3.46 -39.38
C MET A 1 5.18 4.07 -40.34
N GLY A 2 3.89 4.07 -39.98
CA GLY A 2 2.79 4.57 -40.82
C GLY A 2 2.40 3.62 -41.95
N ALA A 3 1.27 2.93 -41.80
CA ALA A 3 0.63 2.00 -42.75
C ALA A 3 1.42 0.74 -43.21
N ASN A 4 2.76 0.77 -43.26
CA ASN A 4 3.57 -0.37 -43.67
C ASN A 4 4.39 -0.94 -42.51
N THR A 5 4.33 -2.26 -42.33
CA THR A 5 5.16 -3.03 -41.40
C THR A 5 6.63 -2.83 -41.75
N SER A 6 7.33 -2.02 -40.96
CA SER A 6 8.77 -1.80 -41.11
C SER A 6 9.54 -2.74 -40.19
N GLN A 7 10.63 -3.31 -40.68
CA GLN A 7 11.50 -4.19 -39.90
C GLN A 7 12.60 -3.37 -39.19
N LEU A 8 13.12 -3.87 -38.06
CA LEU A 8 14.17 -3.20 -37.27
C LEU A 8 15.46 -2.94 -38.09
N SER A 9 15.68 -3.71 -39.15
CA SER A 9 16.78 -3.53 -40.12
C SER A 9 16.62 -2.29 -41.02
N GLU A 10 15.41 -1.72 -41.14
CA GLU A 10 15.10 -0.60 -42.04
C GLU A 10 15.09 0.76 -41.30
N LEU A 11 15.40 0.76 -39.99
CA LEU A 11 15.33 1.97 -39.16
C LEU A 11 16.33 3.05 -39.59
N SER A 12 17.52 2.67 -40.06
CA SER A 12 18.58 3.58 -40.50
C SER A 12 18.28 4.28 -41.83
N GLU A 13 17.38 3.71 -42.63
CA GLU A 13 16.97 4.21 -43.94
C GLU A 13 15.62 4.96 -43.89
N SER A 14 14.96 4.98 -42.73
CA SER A 14 13.65 5.61 -42.59
C SER A 14 13.74 7.14 -42.71
N GLN A 15 13.21 7.64 -43.82
CA GLN A 15 13.16 9.08 -44.11
C GLN A 15 12.33 9.85 -43.07
N SER A 16 11.28 9.23 -42.51
CA SER A 16 10.44 9.85 -41.47
C SER A 16 11.18 10.09 -40.15
N ILE A 17 12.09 9.18 -39.76
CA ILE A 17 12.92 9.33 -38.57
C ILE A 17 14.02 10.38 -38.81
N ARG A 18 14.60 10.43 -40.02
CA ARG A 18 15.57 11.47 -40.39
C ARG A 18 14.95 12.87 -40.41
N THR A 19 13.68 13.00 -40.78
CA THR A 19 12.94 14.27 -40.69
C THR A 19 12.65 14.67 -39.24
N LEU A 20 12.35 13.71 -38.35
CA LEU A 20 12.12 13.98 -36.92
C LEU A 20 13.39 14.39 -36.15
N ILE A 21 14.56 13.88 -36.58
CA ILE A 21 15.88 14.17 -35.99
C ILE A 21 16.57 15.34 -36.73
N GLY A 22 15.94 15.87 -37.78
CA GLY A 22 16.46 16.97 -38.59
C GLY A 22 16.53 18.30 -37.82
N PRO A 23 17.31 19.28 -38.34
CA PRO A 23 17.45 20.60 -37.73
C PRO A 23 16.23 21.51 -37.95
N ASP A 24 15.31 21.14 -38.83
CA ASP A 24 14.13 21.92 -39.20
C ASP A 24 12.89 21.46 -38.40
N ALA A 25 12.17 22.41 -37.81
CA ALA A 25 10.96 22.13 -37.03
C ALA A 25 9.79 21.70 -37.92
N VAL A 26 9.17 20.57 -37.62
CA VAL A 26 7.97 20.08 -38.32
C VAL A 26 6.73 20.78 -37.75
N SER A 27 5.96 21.48 -38.61
CA SER A 27 4.76 22.20 -38.18
C SER A 27 3.62 21.25 -37.76
N GLU A 28 2.79 21.65 -36.79
CA GLU A 28 1.70 20.81 -36.23
C GLU A 28 0.68 20.34 -37.27
N ASN A 29 0.47 21.12 -38.35
CA ASN A 29 -0.50 20.81 -39.39
C ASN A 29 0.09 20.04 -40.59
N GLU A 30 1.36 19.61 -40.52
CA GLU A 30 1.94 18.83 -41.61
C GLU A 30 1.30 17.43 -41.72
N PRO A 31 1.01 16.94 -42.95
CA PRO A 31 0.53 15.58 -43.17
C PRO A 31 1.54 14.51 -42.72
N PHE A 32 2.78 14.91 -42.43
CA PHE A 32 3.79 14.10 -41.76
C PHE A 32 3.28 13.48 -40.45
N TRP A 33 2.61 14.25 -39.59
CA TRP A 33 2.09 13.74 -38.32
C TRP A 33 1.00 12.70 -38.53
N ASN A 34 0.15 12.93 -39.53
CA ASN A 34 -0.86 11.95 -39.92
C ASN A 34 -0.23 10.65 -40.41
N GLN A 35 0.89 10.68 -41.15
CA GLN A 35 1.59 9.46 -41.57
C GLN A 35 2.39 8.79 -40.44
N LEU A 36 3.05 9.56 -39.57
CA LEU A 36 3.83 9.03 -38.46
C LEU A 36 2.94 8.41 -37.38
N ILE A 37 1.79 9.05 -37.12
CA ILE A 37 0.86 8.71 -36.04
C ILE A 37 -0.35 7.91 -36.57
N SER A 38 -0.55 7.75 -37.89
CA SER A 38 -1.58 6.84 -38.42
C SER A 38 -1.24 5.40 -38.07
N PHE A 39 -1.70 4.99 -36.90
CA PHE A 39 -2.01 3.61 -36.59
C PHE A 39 -3.49 3.41 -36.89
N THR A 40 -3.78 2.54 -37.84
CA THR A 40 -5.14 2.05 -38.06
C THR A 40 -5.48 1.08 -36.92
N PHE A 41 -5.71 1.60 -35.72
CA PHE A 41 -6.48 0.86 -34.74
C PHE A 41 -7.95 1.02 -35.11
N THR A 42 -8.57 -0.05 -35.61
CA THR A 42 -10.01 -0.21 -35.41
C THR A 42 -10.24 -0.17 -33.91
N SER A 43 -10.92 0.87 -33.41
CA SER A 43 -11.26 1.01 -31.99
C SER A 43 -11.95 -0.27 -31.51
N PRO A 44 -11.33 -1.07 -30.63
CA PRO A 44 -12.02 -2.18 -30.02
C PRO A 44 -12.90 -1.56 -28.95
N THR A 45 -14.21 -1.72 -29.06
CA THR A 45 -15.20 -1.42 -28.04
C THR A 45 -15.06 -2.31 -26.78
N CYS A 46 -13.84 -2.79 -26.48
CA CYS A 46 -13.55 -3.70 -25.38
C CYS A 46 -12.95 -2.92 -24.21
N SER A 47 -13.71 -2.79 -23.13
CA SER A 47 -13.33 -2.11 -21.89
C SER A 47 -12.00 -2.59 -21.29
N GLN A 48 -11.57 -3.82 -21.60
CA GLN A 48 -10.30 -4.39 -21.13
C GLN A 48 -9.07 -3.70 -21.73
N LEU A 49 -9.13 -3.27 -23.00
CA LEU A 49 -7.99 -2.59 -23.63
C LEU A 49 -7.75 -1.22 -22.98
N PHE A 50 -8.81 -0.47 -22.68
CA PHE A 50 -8.72 0.82 -21.99
C PHE A 50 -8.16 0.66 -20.58
N ILE A 51 -8.60 -0.35 -19.83
CA ILE A 51 -8.07 -0.65 -18.49
C ILE A 51 -6.58 -0.97 -18.56
N TRP A 52 -6.17 -1.77 -19.55
CA TRP A 52 -4.77 -2.12 -19.75
C TRP A 52 -3.90 -0.91 -20.15
N GLN A 53 -4.38 -0.07 -21.07
CA GLN A 53 -3.70 1.17 -21.47
C GLN A 53 -3.57 2.14 -20.28
N ALA A 54 -4.63 2.32 -19.51
CA ALA A 54 -4.64 3.16 -18.32
C ALA A 54 -3.67 2.64 -17.25
N HIS A 55 -3.62 1.32 -17.03
CA HIS A 55 -2.64 0.69 -16.16
C HIS A 55 -1.20 0.99 -16.60
N ASN A 56 -0.88 0.82 -17.89
CA ASN A 56 0.46 1.08 -18.41
C ASN A 56 0.85 2.56 -18.31
N ALA A 57 -0.08 3.47 -18.63
CA ALA A 57 0.15 4.91 -18.49
C ALA A 57 0.44 5.27 -17.02
N LEU A 58 -0.36 4.75 -16.10
CA LEU A 58 -0.17 4.98 -14.68
C LEU A 58 1.14 4.37 -14.16
N PHE A 59 1.53 3.20 -14.68
CA PHE A 59 2.82 2.59 -14.38
C PHE A 59 4.00 3.46 -14.80
N LEU A 60 3.95 4.03 -16.01
CA LEU A 60 4.97 4.97 -16.48
C LEU A 60 5.01 6.22 -15.60
N VAL A 61 3.84 6.80 -15.27
CA VAL A 61 3.74 7.95 -14.37
C VAL A 61 4.36 7.64 -13.01
N ARG A 62 4.06 6.48 -12.41
CA ARG A 62 4.68 6.07 -11.15
C ARG A 62 6.19 5.95 -11.26
N CYS A 63 6.71 5.38 -12.34
CA CYS A 63 8.15 5.25 -12.54
C CYS A 63 8.85 6.62 -12.62
N LEU A 64 8.24 7.57 -13.32
CA LEU A 64 8.74 8.96 -13.38
C LEU A 64 8.65 9.64 -12.02
N LEU A 65 7.52 9.51 -11.33
CA LEU A 65 7.32 10.08 -9.98
C LEU A 65 8.36 9.58 -8.98
N LYS A 66 8.76 8.31 -9.03
CA LYS A 66 9.84 7.77 -8.18
C LYS A 66 11.17 8.51 -8.37
N VAL A 67 11.48 8.91 -9.61
CA VAL A 67 12.70 9.67 -9.91
C VAL A 67 12.52 11.11 -9.46
N PHE A 68 11.40 11.75 -9.78
CA PHE A 68 11.15 13.15 -9.43
C PHE A 68 11.15 13.38 -7.92
N ILE A 69 10.49 12.51 -7.15
CA ILE A 69 10.43 12.61 -5.68
C ILE A 69 11.81 12.51 -5.02
N ARG A 70 12.76 11.83 -5.67
CA ARG A 70 14.13 11.68 -5.17
C ARG A 70 15.01 12.87 -5.52
N GLU A 71 14.84 13.43 -6.71
CA GLU A 71 15.77 14.40 -7.30
C GLU A 71 15.26 15.86 -7.24
N MET A 72 13.96 16.06 -6.97
CA MET A 72 13.31 17.38 -7.03
C MET A 72 12.64 17.77 -5.71
N SER A 73 12.51 19.06 -5.47
CA SER A 73 11.68 19.62 -4.40
C SER A 73 10.18 19.52 -4.73
N GLU A 74 9.31 19.68 -3.73
CA GLU A 74 7.85 19.57 -3.91
C GLU A 74 7.30 20.70 -4.81
N GLU A 75 7.91 21.89 -4.75
CA GLU A 75 7.58 23.02 -5.62
C GLU A 75 7.99 22.76 -7.08
N GLU A 76 9.20 22.22 -7.29
CA GLU A 76 9.66 21.83 -8.64
C GLU A 76 8.81 20.70 -9.22
N LEU A 77 8.42 19.73 -8.37
CA LEU A 77 7.50 18.67 -8.75
C LEU A 77 6.15 19.27 -9.18
N HIS A 78 5.58 20.19 -8.39
CA HIS A 78 4.33 20.87 -8.75
C HIS A 78 4.42 21.59 -10.10
N LEU A 79 5.53 22.25 -10.39
CA LEU A 79 5.76 22.91 -11.68
C LEU A 79 5.77 21.93 -12.86
N GLN A 80 6.25 20.69 -12.69
CA GLN A 80 6.17 19.66 -13.76
C GLN A 80 4.73 19.27 -14.10
N PHE A 81 3.79 19.51 -13.19
CA PHE A 81 2.36 19.25 -13.33
C PHE A 81 1.54 20.54 -13.55
N SER A 82 2.19 21.64 -13.90
CA SER A 82 1.51 22.88 -14.28
C SER A 82 1.45 22.99 -15.80
N TYR A 83 0.23 23.13 -16.34
CA TYR A 83 0.02 23.48 -17.74
C TYR A 83 -0.48 24.92 -17.83
N GLN A 84 0.18 25.72 -18.67
CA GLN A 84 -0.26 27.08 -18.98
C GLN A 84 -0.48 27.20 -20.48
N GLU A 85 -1.74 27.34 -20.89
CA GLU A 85 -2.09 27.59 -22.28
C GLU A 85 -1.61 28.99 -22.67
N ARG A 86 -0.60 29.08 -23.57
CA ARG A 86 -0.12 30.36 -24.12
C ARG A 86 -0.97 30.78 -25.31
N ALA A 87 -2.23 31.13 -25.08
CA ALA A 87 -3.03 31.82 -26.09
C ALA A 87 -2.62 33.31 -26.15
N PRO A 88 -2.23 33.85 -27.33
CA PRO A 88 -1.91 35.28 -27.44
C PRO A 88 -3.17 36.12 -27.25
N GLY A 89 -3.25 36.86 -26.13
CA GLY A 89 -4.27 37.91 -25.89
C GLY A 89 -5.21 37.71 -24.71
N THR A 90 -5.10 36.63 -23.93
CA THR A 90 -5.96 36.37 -22.77
C THR A 90 -5.18 36.62 -21.47
N TYR A 91 -5.62 37.59 -20.65
CA TYR A 91 -4.95 37.95 -19.39
C TYR A 91 -5.36 37.08 -18.18
N ASP A 92 -6.34 36.18 -18.34
CA ASP A 92 -6.74 35.20 -17.34
C ASP A 92 -6.54 33.78 -17.90
N SER A 93 -5.33 33.24 -17.76
CA SER A 93 -5.11 31.80 -17.94
C SER A 93 -5.37 31.12 -16.60
N ILE A 94 -6.41 30.29 -16.50
CA ILE A 94 -6.62 29.41 -15.36
C ILE A 94 -5.45 28.41 -15.35
N CYS A 95 -4.55 28.52 -14.37
CA CYS A 95 -3.53 27.50 -14.16
C CYS A 95 -4.23 26.28 -13.56
N GLU A 96 -4.35 25.20 -14.34
CA GLU A 96 -4.91 23.94 -13.84
C GLU A 96 -3.84 23.18 -13.06
N ASP A 97 -4.14 22.83 -11.81
CA ASP A 97 -3.28 22.02 -10.96
C ASP A 97 -3.47 20.54 -11.31
N LEU A 98 -2.68 20.05 -12.28
CA LEU A 98 -2.77 18.66 -12.72
C LEU A 98 -2.26 17.68 -11.65
N LEU A 99 -1.50 18.16 -10.65
CA LEU A 99 -1.05 17.32 -9.54
C LEU A 99 -2.20 17.06 -8.58
N GLU A 100 -2.97 18.10 -8.21
CA GLU A 100 -4.21 17.94 -7.45
C GLU A 100 -5.19 17.02 -8.20
N GLU A 101 -5.33 17.21 -9.51
CA GLU A 101 -6.21 16.37 -10.34
C GLU A 101 -5.73 14.92 -10.40
N LEU A 102 -4.43 14.67 -10.57
CA LEU A 102 -3.87 13.32 -10.53
C LEU A 102 -4.15 12.64 -9.19
N VAL A 103 -3.86 13.32 -8.06
CA VAL A 103 -4.13 12.78 -6.71
C VAL A 103 -5.61 12.50 -6.52
N SER A 104 -6.48 13.43 -6.92
CA SER A 104 -7.93 13.28 -6.83
C SER A 104 -8.43 12.10 -7.68
N ASN A 105 -7.94 11.96 -8.91
CA ASN A 105 -8.29 10.87 -9.81
C ASN A 105 -7.79 9.51 -9.29
N LEU A 106 -6.62 9.44 -8.65
CA LEU A 106 -6.14 8.22 -8.01
C LEU A 106 -7.04 7.79 -6.85
N VAL A 107 -7.46 8.73 -6.00
CA VAL A 107 -8.40 8.45 -4.91
C VAL A 107 -9.75 8.01 -5.46
N HIS A 108 -10.27 8.70 -6.48
CA HIS A 108 -11.51 8.31 -7.16
C HIS A 108 -11.42 6.91 -7.78
N LEU A 109 -10.32 6.59 -8.46
CA LEU A 109 -10.09 5.29 -9.06
C LEU A 109 -10.15 4.17 -8.01
N ILE A 110 -9.50 4.37 -6.85
CA ILE A 110 -9.51 3.39 -5.76
C ILE A 110 -10.90 3.23 -5.15
N VAL A 111 -11.67 4.31 -5.04
CA VAL A 111 -12.97 4.30 -4.35
C VAL A 111 -14.12 3.83 -5.25
N GLU A 112 -14.12 4.22 -6.52
CA GLU A 112 -15.24 3.97 -7.45
C GLU A 112 -15.09 2.66 -8.24
N VAL A 113 -13.86 2.24 -8.55
CA VAL A 113 -13.66 1.03 -9.35
C VAL A 113 -13.79 -0.22 -8.47
N PRO A 114 -14.69 -1.16 -8.81
CA PRO A 114 -14.84 -2.39 -8.04
C PRO A 114 -13.61 -3.28 -8.22
N LEU A 115 -13.24 -3.98 -7.15
CA LEU A 115 -12.19 -4.97 -7.18
C LEU A 115 -12.67 -6.25 -7.88
N LEU A 116 -12.13 -6.48 -9.08
CA LEU A 116 -12.35 -7.61 -9.98
C LEU A 116 -10.99 -8.02 -10.58
N ASP A 117 -10.89 -9.23 -11.14
CA ASP A 117 -9.64 -9.73 -11.73
C ASP A 117 -9.07 -8.79 -12.81
N ILE A 118 -9.93 -8.21 -13.65
CA ILE A 118 -9.53 -7.29 -14.72
C ILE A 118 -9.11 -5.91 -14.20
N THR A 119 -9.61 -5.48 -13.05
CA THR A 119 -9.32 -4.15 -12.44
C THR A 119 -8.25 -4.24 -11.36
N TYR A 120 -7.85 -5.44 -10.94
CA TYR A 120 -6.87 -5.65 -9.88
C TYR A 120 -5.56 -4.89 -10.14
N ASN A 121 -5.01 -5.00 -11.36
CA ASN A 121 -3.71 -4.40 -11.70
C ASN A 121 -3.76 -2.86 -11.71
N ILE A 122 -4.86 -2.27 -12.19
CA ILE A 122 -5.00 -0.80 -12.21
C ILE A 122 -5.22 -0.26 -10.79
N LEU A 123 -5.99 -0.96 -9.95
CA LEU A 123 -6.17 -0.61 -8.54
C LEU A 123 -4.86 -0.73 -7.76
N PHE A 124 -4.10 -1.80 -8.00
CA PHE A 124 -2.77 -2.00 -7.43
C PHE A 124 -1.82 -0.88 -7.82
N GLU A 125 -1.81 -0.51 -9.09
CA GLU A 125 -0.95 0.57 -9.58
C GLU A 125 -1.35 1.91 -8.96
N ALA A 126 -2.65 2.18 -8.80
CA ALA A 126 -3.16 3.41 -8.17
C ALA A 126 -2.76 3.54 -6.69
N VAL A 127 -2.97 2.49 -5.91
CA VAL A 127 -2.53 2.43 -4.49
C VAL A 127 -1.01 2.64 -4.41
N THR A 128 -0.25 1.97 -5.27
CA THR A 128 1.21 2.07 -5.28
C THR A 128 1.68 3.47 -5.71
N THR A 129 0.97 4.13 -6.63
CA THR A 129 1.31 5.49 -7.08
C THR A 129 1.08 6.52 -5.97
N LEU A 130 -0.04 6.41 -5.25
CA LEU A 130 -0.27 7.25 -4.06
C LEU A 130 0.79 7.01 -2.98
N LEU A 131 1.19 5.76 -2.75
CA LEU A 131 2.29 5.45 -1.82
C LEU A 131 3.61 6.08 -2.24
N VAL A 132 3.92 6.05 -3.54
CA VAL A 132 5.11 6.72 -4.08
C VAL A 132 5.03 8.22 -3.82
N LEU A 133 3.91 8.88 -4.10
CA LEU A 133 3.70 10.31 -3.82
C LEU A 133 3.91 10.64 -2.33
N LEU A 134 3.33 9.83 -1.43
CA LEU A 134 3.48 10.00 0.02
C LEU A 134 4.88 9.65 0.55
N SER A 135 5.67 8.87 -0.20
CA SER A 135 7.04 8.53 0.17
C SER A 135 8.00 9.73 0.14
N TYR A 136 7.56 10.88 -0.38
CA TYR A 136 8.32 12.13 -0.35
C TYR A 136 8.83 12.51 1.06
N GLN A 137 8.07 12.16 2.11
CA GLN A 137 8.51 12.32 3.50
C GLN A 137 9.84 11.64 3.82
N LEU A 138 10.14 10.51 3.18
CA LEU A 138 11.33 9.69 3.50
C LEU A 138 12.64 10.38 3.11
N PHE A 139 12.59 11.34 2.19
CA PHE A 139 13.75 12.11 1.75
C PHE A 139 14.02 13.36 2.60
N HIS A 140 13.15 13.62 3.59
CA HIS A 140 13.23 14.79 4.46
C HIS A 140 13.59 14.38 5.89
N LYS A 141 14.50 15.13 6.52
CA LYS A 141 14.92 14.90 7.92
C LYS A 141 13.85 15.33 8.92
N GLU A 142 13.04 16.32 8.55
CA GLU A 142 11.96 16.86 9.38
C GLU A 142 10.61 16.43 8.84
N VAL A 143 9.63 16.34 9.74
CA VAL A 143 8.26 15.97 9.36
C VAL A 143 7.62 17.13 8.61
N LEU A 144 7.24 16.89 7.35
CA LEU A 144 6.58 17.88 6.50
C LEU A 144 5.16 18.08 7.01
N ARG A 145 4.91 19.21 7.68
CA ARG A 145 3.58 19.55 8.21
C ARG A 145 2.66 20.19 7.19
N GLU A 146 3.23 20.79 6.14
CA GLU A 146 2.50 21.59 5.13
C GLU A 146 2.88 21.21 3.69
N GLY A 147 3.20 19.93 3.45
CA GLY A 147 3.49 19.50 2.07
C GLY A 147 2.25 19.59 1.16
N LEU A 148 2.46 20.01 -0.08
CA LEU A 148 1.43 20.16 -1.12
C LEU A 148 0.63 18.85 -1.32
N ILE A 149 1.32 17.72 -1.43
CA ILE A 149 0.71 16.39 -1.63
C ILE A 149 -0.21 16.04 -0.46
N TYR A 150 0.21 16.34 0.79
CA TYR A 150 -0.62 16.15 1.97
C TYR A 150 -1.81 17.10 1.99
N GLY A 151 -1.60 18.35 1.56
CA GLY A 151 -2.65 19.34 1.37
C GLY A 151 -3.77 18.84 0.47
N TYR A 152 -3.46 18.25 -0.69
CA TYR A 152 -4.46 17.73 -1.62
C TYR A 152 -5.26 16.54 -1.08
N LEU A 153 -4.68 15.74 -0.19
CA LEU A 153 -5.37 14.59 0.42
C LEU A 153 -6.22 14.99 1.63
N THR A 154 -5.75 15.97 2.42
CA THR A 154 -6.41 16.38 3.67
C THR A 154 -7.38 17.55 3.49
N ARG A 155 -7.29 18.28 2.37
CA ARG A 155 -8.15 19.43 2.03
C ARG A 155 -8.79 19.22 0.64
N GLY A 156 -9.72 20.11 0.27
CA GLY A 156 -10.27 20.15 -1.08
C GLY A 156 -11.16 18.95 -1.45
N ARG A 157 -11.04 18.47 -2.69
CA ARG A 157 -11.94 17.48 -3.31
C ARG A 157 -11.88 16.11 -2.61
N CYS A 158 -10.69 15.70 -2.16
CA CYS A 158 -10.43 14.40 -1.54
C CYS A 158 -11.07 14.24 -0.16
N LEU A 159 -11.39 15.34 0.54
CA LEU A 159 -11.97 15.31 1.89
C LEU A 159 -13.32 14.58 1.92
N SER A 160 -14.12 14.74 0.86
CA SER A 160 -15.42 14.05 0.72
C SER A 160 -15.28 12.53 0.52
N LEU A 161 -14.12 12.08 0.03
CA LEU A 161 -13.83 10.69 -0.26
C LEU A 161 -13.09 9.99 0.89
N THR A 162 -12.65 10.70 1.92
CA THR A 162 -11.82 10.14 3.01
C THR A 162 -12.42 8.90 3.65
N SER A 163 -13.70 8.96 4.07
CA SER A 163 -14.38 7.81 4.70
C SER A 163 -14.52 6.62 3.75
N ARG A 164 -14.81 6.91 2.48
CA ARG A 164 -14.93 5.89 1.43
C ARG A 164 -13.58 5.26 1.12
N LEU A 165 -12.50 6.04 1.06
CA LEU A 165 -11.14 5.54 0.83
C LEU A 165 -10.69 4.63 1.97
N VAL A 166 -10.82 5.06 3.23
CA VAL A 166 -10.48 4.23 4.40
C VAL A 166 -11.29 2.95 4.41
N LYS A 167 -12.60 3.04 4.13
CA LYS A 167 -13.47 1.88 3.99
C LYS A 167 -12.95 0.93 2.91
N THR A 168 -12.68 1.40 1.70
CA THR A 168 -12.22 0.56 0.59
C THR A 168 -10.86 -0.09 0.87
N LEU A 169 -9.91 0.64 1.46
CA LEU A 169 -8.60 0.08 1.83
C LEU A 169 -8.74 -1.03 2.89
N LEU A 170 -9.61 -0.85 3.88
CA LEU A 170 -9.94 -1.89 4.85
C LEU A 170 -10.65 -3.09 4.19
N TYR A 171 -11.54 -2.87 3.24
CA TYR A 171 -12.17 -3.98 2.49
C TYR A 171 -11.16 -4.77 1.66
N ASN A 172 -10.21 -4.09 1.00
CA ASN A 172 -9.13 -4.76 0.29
C ASN A 172 -8.27 -5.61 1.23
N PHE A 173 -7.99 -5.09 2.43
CA PHE A 173 -7.31 -5.85 3.48
C PHE A 173 -8.15 -7.06 3.95
N ILE A 174 -9.46 -6.91 4.13
CA ILE A 174 -10.33 -8.00 4.57
C ILE A 174 -10.47 -9.09 3.50
N ARG A 175 -10.60 -8.73 2.22
CA ARG A 175 -10.83 -9.70 1.14
C ARG A 175 -9.60 -10.56 0.82
N GLN A 176 -8.38 -10.06 1.10
CA GLN A 176 -7.11 -10.77 0.83
C GLN A 176 -7.06 -11.40 -0.58
N GLU A 177 -7.54 -10.68 -1.60
CA GLU A 177 -7.58 -11.23 -2.96
C GLU A 177 -6.17 -11.46 -3.49
N LYS A 178 -5.94 -12.67 -4.01
CA LYS A 178 -4.67 -13.03 -4.62
C LYS A 178 -4.53 -12.33 -5.97
N CYS A 179 -3.29 -12.05 -6.35
CA CYS A 179 -2.98 -11.54 -7.67
C CYS A 179 -3.53 -12.50 -8.74
N PRO A 180 -4.38 -12.04 -9.68
CA PRO A 180 -4.87 -12.87 -10.77
C PRO A 180 -3.70 -13.39 -11.61
N PRO A 181 -3.72 -14.67 -12.05
CA PRO A 181 -2.67 -15.19 -12.92
C PRO A 181 -2.65 -14.40 -14.25
N ALA A 182 -1.46 -13.99 -14.68
CA ALA A 182 -1.22 -13.13 -15.86
C ALA A 182 -1.79 -13.67 -17.19
N ALA A 183 -2.29 -14.92 -17.21
CA ALA A 183 -2.79 -15.61 -18.39
C ALA A 183 -4.18 -15.18 -18.88
N HIS A 184 -4.95 -14.41 -18.08
CA HIS A 184 -6.37 -14.11 -18.42
C HIS A 184 -6.67 -12.70 -18.92
N VAL A 185 -5.69 -11.79 -18.99
CA VAL A 185 -5.99 -10.38 -19.35
C VAL A 185 -6.19 -10.17 -20.85
N LEU A 186 -5.71 -11.08 -21.72
CA LEU A 186 -6.01 -11.07 -23.17
C LEU A 186 -5.83 -12.47 -23.78
N GLN A 187 -6.74 -13.41 -23.48
CA GLN A 187 -6.97 -14.55 -24.39
C GLN A 187 -8.10 -14.19 -25.35
N THR A 188 -7.77 -13.45 -26.42
CA THR A 188 -8.63 -13.45 -27.60
C THR A 188 -8.47 -14.81 -28.27
N GLN A 189 -9.53 -15.60 -28.29
CA GLN A 189 -9.60 -16.79 -29.13
C GLN A 189 -9.48 -16.38 -30.60
N SER A 190 -8.32 -16.58 -31.21
CA SER A 190 -8.23 -16.82 -32.66
C SER A 190 -6.90 -17.48 -33.00
N ASP A 191 -7.03 -18.68 -33.53
CA ASP A 191 -6.03 -19.51 -34.18
C ASP A 191 -5.23 -18.70 -35.22
N GLY A 192 -3.90 -18.74 -35.13
CA GLY A 192 -2.97 -18.21 -36.14
C GLY A 192 -2.40 -16.81 -35.88
N GLY A 193 -1.14 -16.74 -35.43
CA GLY A 193 -0.32 -15.52 -35.53
C GLY A 193 0.51 -15.15 -34.31
N GLY A 194 1.29 -16.09 -33.76
CA GLY A 194 2.28 -15.79 -32.73
C GLY A 194 3.53 -15.13 -33.32
N LEU A 195 3.85 -13.91 -32.89
CA LEU A 195 5.23 -13.39 -32.81
C LEU A 195 5.36 -12.09 -31.98
N LEU A 196 4.32 -11.26 -31.92
CA LEU A 196 4.40 -9.94 -31.24
C LEU A 196 4.05 -9.97 -29.74
N TYR A 197 3.34 -11.00 -29.28
CA TYR A 197 2.97 -11.16 -27.87
C TYR A 197 4.18 -11.49 -26.96
N GLY A 198 5.26 -12.05 -27.53
CA GLY A 198 6.48 -12.38 -26.81
C GLY A 198 7.34 -11.18 -26.42
N LEU A 199 7.18 -10.02 -27.07
CA LEU A 199 8.02 -8.85 -26.82
C LEU A 199 7.41 -7.91 -25.76
N ALA A 200 6.10 -7.66 -25.80
CA ALA A 200 5.44 -6.82 -24.79
C ALA A 200 5.34 -7.49 -23.40
N SER A 201 5.17 -8.83 -23.38
CA SER A 201 5.24 -9.62 -22.14
C SER A 201 6.66 -9.71 -21.57
N GLY A 202 7.69 -9.65 -22.42
CA GLY A 202 9.10 -9.80 -22.03
C GLY A 202 9.67 -8.57 -21.33
N VAL A 203 9.32 -7.36 -21.80
CA VAL A 203 9.81 -6.11 -21.16
C VAL A 203 9.09 -5.81 -19.84
N ALA A 204 7.80 -6.09 -19.72
CA ALA A 204 7.08 -5.86 -18.45
C ALA A 204 7.60 -6.82 -17.35
N SER A 205 7.79 -8.10 -17.65
CA SER A 205 8.25 -9.09 -16.65
C SER A 205 9.74 -8.94 -16.29
N GLY A 206 10.60 -8.58 -17.24
CA GLY A 206 12.03 -8.37 -17.01
C GLY A 206 12.33 -7.08 -16.23
N LEU A 207 11.54 -6.02 -16.46
CA LEU A 207 11.66 -4.76 -15.71
C LEU A 207 11.00 -4.85 -14.32
N TRP A 208 9.95 -5.66 -14.16
CA TRP A 208 9.29 -5.86 -12.85
C TRP A 208 10.28 -6.37 -11.80
N SER A 209 11.07 -7.40 -12.14
CA SER A 209 12.10 -7.98 -11.27
C SER A 209 13.16 -6.97 -10.80
N VAL A 210 13.56 -6.06 -11.70
CA VAL A 210 14.63 -5.09 -11.43
C VAL A 210 14.10 -3.84 -10.70
N PHE A 211 12.82 -3.47 -10.87
CA PHE A 211 12.26 -2.22 -10.34
C PHE A 211 11.31 -2.37 -9.14
N THR A 212 10.93 -3.60 -8.74
CA THR A 212 10.07 -3.81 -7.56
C THR A 212 10.76 -3.71 -6.21
N LEU A 213 12.10 -3.65 -6.12
CA LEU A 213 12.81 -3.34 -4.87
C LEU A 213 14.30 -3.14 -5.21
N GLY A 214 14.86 -1.98 -4.86
CA GLY A 214 16.29 -1.70 -4.99
C GLY A 214 17.15 -2.58 -4.07
N GLY A 215 17.35 -3.84 -4.46
CA GLY A 215 18.16 -4.82 -3.75
C GLY A 215 19.21 -5.43 -4.67
N VAL A 216 20.29 -4.69 -4.93
CA VAL A 216 21.51 -5.28 -5.47
C VAL A 216 22.09 -6.19 -4.40
N GLY A 217 22.03 -7.50 -4.63
CA GLY A 217 22.89 -8.48 -3.99
C GLY A 217 22.33 -9.14 -2.73
N SER A 218 21.63 -10.26 -2.89
CA SER A 218 21.68 -11.36 -1.93
C SER A 218 21.40 -12.70 -2.62
N ARG A 219 22.12 -13.71 -2.14
CA ARG A 219 22.43 -15.02 -2.75
C ARG A 219 21.20 -15.89 -3.08
N PRO A 220 21.31 -16.83 -4.03
CA PRO A 220 20.21 -17.73 -4.36
C PRO A 220 20.14 -18.84 -3.30
N GLY A 221 19.03 -18.91 -2.57
CA GLY A 221 18.80 -19.95 -1.59
C GLY A 221 17.60 -19.63 -0.71
N VAL A 222 16.52 -20.38 -0.96
CA VAL A 222 15.22 -20.48 -0.25
C VAL A 222 14.09 -19.98 -1.12
N GLU A 223 13.21 -20.92 -1.47
CA GLU A 223 11.94 -20.78 -2.18
C GLU A 223 10.99 -19.88 -1.36
N GLN A 224 11.25 -18.58 -1.38
CA GLN A 224 10.33 -17.56 -0.90
C GLN A 224 9.56 -17.09 -2.13
N ASP A 225 8.30 -17.53 -2.23
CA ASP A 225 7.31 -17.13 -3.24
C ASP A 225 7.59 -15.71 -3.74
N GLN A 226 8.06 -15.59 -4.99
CA GLN A 226 8.18 -14.34 -5.74
C GLN A 226 6.79 -13.84 -6.16
N ASN A 227 5.85 -13.79 -5.21
CA ASN A 227 4.57 -13.15 -5.42
C ASN A 227 4.76 -11.64 -5.21
N PRO A 228 4.36 -10.78 -6.16
CA PRO A 228 4.26 -9.35 -5.88
C PRO A 228 3.40 -9.16 -4.62
N LEU A 229 3.79 -8.22 -3.75
CA LEU A 229 3.02 -7.86 -2.55
C LEU A 229 1.54 -7.71 -2.98
N PRO A 230 0.60 -8.41 -2.35
CA PRO A 230 -0.80 -8.36 -2.78
C PRO A 230 -1.39 -6.96 -2.56
N LEU A 231 -2.47 -6.66 -3.28
CA LEU A 231 -3.20 -5.40 -3.14
C LEU A 231 -3.64 -5.16 -1.69
N SER A 232 -3.95 -6.21 -0.93
CA SER A 232 -4.31 -6.14 0.48
C SER A 232 -3.18 -5.54 1.33
N SER A 233 -1.93 -5.98 1.14
CA SER A 233 -0.77 -5.45 1.86
C SER A 233 -0.46 -4.01 1.48
N GLN A 234 -0.52 -3.66 0.18
CA GLN A 234 -0.30 -2.28 -0.25
C GLN A 234 -1.41 -1.34 0.25
N SER A 235 -2.67 -1.80 0.24
CA SER A 235 -3.81 -1.03 0.75
C SER A 235 -3.67 -0.78 2.24
N LEU A 236 -3.21 -1.79 2.99
CA LEU A 236 -2.93 -1.66 4.42
C LEU A 236 -1.80 -0.66 4.69
N LEU A 237 -0.70 -0.74 3.94
CA LEU A 237 0.39 0.22 4.07
C LEU A 237 -0.07 1.65 3.77
N LEU A 238 -0.83 1.85 2.69
CA LEU A 238 -1.39 3.16 2.36
C LEU A 238 -2.30 3.68 3.46
N LEU A 239 -3.17 2.82 4.00
CA LEU A 239 -4.03 3.18 5.13
C LEU A 239 -3.23 3.62 6.35
N LEU A 240 -2.17 2.89 6.71
CA LEU A 240 -1.31 3.21 7.85
C LEU A 240 -0.56 4.53 7.64
N VAL A 241 -0.06 4.79 6.43
CA VAL A 241 0.58 6.08 6.11
C VAL A 241 -0.44 7.22 6.24
N LEU A 242 -1.62 7.08 5.65
CA LEU A 242 -2.69 8.08 5.72
C LEU A 242 -3.15 8.34 7.16
N ALA A 243 -3.31 7.30 7.98
CA ALA A 243 -3.73 7.42 9.38
C ALA A 243 -2.66 8.06 10.28
N ASN A 244 -1.37 7.96 9.90
CA ASN A 244 -0.25 8.52 10.64
C ASN A 244 0.23 9.87 10.10
N LEU A 245 -0.47 10.48 9.13
CA LEU A 245 -0.20 11.86 8.74
C LEU A 245 -0.32 12.80 9.94
N THR A 246 0.51 13.85 9.93
CA THR A 246 0.53 14.91 10.92
C THR A 246 -0.82 15.62 10.99
N ASP A 247 -1.16 16.08 12.19
CA ASP A 247 -2.30 17.00 12.34
C ASP A 247 -1.94 18.36 11.73
N GLY A 248 -2.91 18.96 11.03
CA GLY A 248 -2.81 20.36 10.63
C GLY A 248 -2.97 21.27 11.84
N ALA A 249 -2.53 22.53 11.72
CA ALA A 249 -2.58 23.50 12.82
C ALA A 249 -4.00 23.67 13.43
N ASP A 250 -5.05 23.60 12.59
CA ASP A 250 -6.44 23.86 12.99
C ASP A 250 -7.39 22.67 12.78
N CYS A 251 -6.92 21.57 12.18
CA CYS A 251 -7.76 20.42 11.86
C CYS A 251 -7.03 19.08 12.09
N PRO A 252 -7.64 18.14 12.84
CA PRO A 252 -7.04 16.82 13.01
C PRO A 252 -7.09 16.03 11.71
N ASN A 253 -6.16 15.10 11.52
CA ASN A 253 -6.09 14.25 10.33
C ASN A 253 -7.44 13.53 10.05
N PRO A 254 -8.10 13.78 8.90
CA PRO A 254 -9.41 13.20 8.60
C PRO A 254 -9.37 11.68 8.42
N TYR A 255 -8.25 11.12 7.94
CA TYR A 255 -8.07 9.67 7.81
C TYR A 255 -7.97 8.99 9.17
N ARG A 256 -7.24 9.61 10.11
CA ARG A 256 -7.17 9.14 11.50
C ARG A 256 -8.56 9.16 12.14
N GLN A 257 -9.32 10.25 11.97
CA GLN A 257 -10.69 10.35 12.46
C GLN A 257 -11.59 9.23 11.88
N ALA A 258 -11.46 8.93 10.59
CA ALA A 258 -12.21 7.84 9.97
C ALA A 258 -11.87 6.46 10.58
N VAL A 259 -10.59 6.20 10.90
CA VAL A 259 -10.16 4.97 11.57
C VAL A 259 -10.67 4.89 13.01
N THR A 260 -10.76 6.02 13.73
CA THR A 260 -11.26 6.04 15.11
C THR A 260 -12.79 5.92 15.23
N CYS A 261 -13.53 6.37 14.22
CA CYS A 261 -14.98 6.58 14.33
C CYS A 261 -15.86 5.58 13.56
N PHE A 262 -15.28 4.59 12.87
CA PHE A 262 -16.07 3.57 12.18
C PHE A 262 -16.77 2.63 13.16
N LYS A 263 -17.94 2.12 12.75
CA LYS A 263 -18.83 1.29 13.58
C LYS A 263 -19.09 -0.08 12.97
N ASN A 264 -19.64 -0.99 13.77
CA ASN A 264 -20.02 -2.30 13.27
C ASN A 264 -21.25 -2.18 12.36
N THR A 265 -21.31 -2.99 11.30
CA THR A 265 -22.53 -3.13 10.46
C THR A 265 -23.75 -3.61 11.25
N GLN A 266 -23.55 -4.27 12.39
CA GLN A 266 -24.63 -4.77 13.26
C GLN A 266 -25.14 -3.71 14.25
N ASP A 267 -24.44 -2.59 14.42
CA ASP A 267 -24.88 -1.51 15.30
C ASP A 267 -26.02 -0.75 14.61
N SER A 268 -27.26 -1.09 15.00
CA SER A 268 -28.49 -0.45 14.53
C SER A 268 -28.68 0.99 15.02
N SER A 269 -27.72 1.54 15.77
CA SER A 269 -27.73 2.95 16.15
C SER A 269 -27.71 3.79 14.88
N SER A 270 -28.80 4.52 14.62
CA SER A 270 -28.85 5.52 13.55
C SER A 270 -27.61 6.39 13.66
N ILE A 271 -26.84 6.54 12.58
CA ILE A 271 -25.71 7.46 12.52
C ILE A 271 -26.30 8.84 12.86
N PRO A 272 -26.02 9.40 14.07
CA PRO A 272 -26.49 10.75 14.35
C PRO A 272 -25.83 11.66 13.30
N SER A 273 -26.63 12.51 12.63
CA SER A 273 -26.27 13.64 11.74
C SER A 273 -24.82 13.71 11.25
N PRO A 274 -24.58 13.91 9.94
CA PRO A 274 -23.38 13.44 9.25
C PRO A 274 -22.09 13.89 9.94
N GLN A 275 -21.47 12.98 10.70
CA GLN A 275 -20.04 13.11 10.94
C GLN A 275 -19.35 12.82 9.61
N PRO A 276 -18.54 13.75 9.06
CA PRO A 276 -18.02 13.64 7.69
C PRO A 276 -17.12 12.41 7.46
N HIS A 277 -16.72 11.71 8.52
CA HIS A 277 -15.75 10.63 8.47
C HIS A 277 -16.25 9.28 9.04
N THR A 278 -17.54 9.10 9.31
CA THR A 278 -18.06 7.82 9.85
C THR A 278 -18.57 6.87 8.77
N PHE A 279 -18.31 5.57 8.93
CA PHE A 279 -18.83 4.50 8.07
C PHE A 279 -18.98 3.20 8.88
N GLN A 280 -19.60 2.19 8.27
CA GLN A 280 -19.78 0.87 8.86
C GLN A 280 -18.94 -0.20 8.16
N ILE A 281 -18.41 -1.14 8.95
CA ILE A 281 -17.66 -2.31 8.48
C ILE A 281 -18.03 -3.55 9.32
N ASN A 282 -17.92 -4.75 8.73
CA ASN A 282 -18.17 -5.98 9.45
C ASN A 282 -16.98 -6.29 10.37
N PHE A 283 -17.19 -6.17 11.69
CA PHE A 283 -16.13 -6.37 12.67
C PHE A 283 -15.63 -7.81 12.73
N ASN A 284 -16.48 -8.80 12.44
CA ASN A 284 -16.08 -10.20 12.40
C ASN A 284 -15.09 -10.45 11.25
N SER A 285 -15.41 -9.98 10.05
CA SER A 285 -14.51 -10.10 8.90
C SER A 285 -13.17 -9.39 9.12
N LEU A 286 -13.18 -8.22 9.76
CA LEU A 286 -11.96 -7.50 10.11
C LEU A 286 -11.15 -8.26 11.17
N TYR A 287 -11.80 -8.78 12.21
CA TYR A 287 -11.16 -9.59 13.25
C TYR A 287 -10.48 -10.83 12.68
N THR A 288 -11.16 -11.54 11.78
CA THR A 288 -10.59 -12.69 11.05
C THR A 288 -9.35 -12.32 10.26
N ALA A 289 -9.42 -11.25 9.47
CA ALA A 289 -8.26 -10.79 8.69
C ALA A 289 -7.08 -10.36 9.58
N LEU A 290 -7.35 -9.78 10.75
CA LEU A 290 -6.31 -9.36 11.70
C LEU A 290 -5.54 -10.56 12.26
N TYR A 291 -6.22 -11.59 12.77
CA TYR A 291 -5.50 -12.73 13.36
C TYR A 291 -4.84 -13.63 12.31
N GLU A 292 -5.41 -13.76 11.10
CA GLU A 292 -4.81 -14.56 10.01
C GLU A 292 -3.48 -14.00 9.53
N GLN A 293 -3.33 -12.67 9.51
CA GLN A 293 -2.15 -11.97 8.98
C GLN A 293 -1.27 -11.36 10.09
N GLN A 294 -1.50 -11.72 11.35
CA GLN A 294 -0.87 -11.10 12.53
C GLN A 294 0.66 -11.21 12.56
N LYS A 295 1.26 -12.13 11.81
CA LYS A 295 2.72 -12.28 11.68
C LYS A 295 3.42 -11.09 11.00
N SER A 296 2.65 -10.22 10.33
CA SER A 296 3.14 -9.02 9.64
C SER A 296 3.20 -7.80 10.57
N ASP A 297 4.29 -7.03 10.47
CA ASP A 297 4.52 -5.79 11.22
C ASP A 297 3.40 -4.77 10.98
N GLN A 298 2.92 -4.65 9.73
CA GLN A 298 1.85 -3.73 9.33
C GLN A 298 0.52 -4.06 10.00
N VAL A 299 0.18 -5.35 10.07
CA VAL A 299 -1.08 -5.83 10.68
C VAL A 299 -1.02 -5.66 12.19
N THR A 300 0.15 -5.89 12.80
CA THR A 300 0.37 -5.64 14.21
C THR A 300 0.18 -4.15 14.54
N LEU A 301 0.71 -3.25 13.70
CA LEU A 301 0.51 -1.80 13.86
C LEU A 301 -0.96 -1.39 13.69
N LEU A 302 -1.67 -1.98 12.73
CA LEU A 302 -3.11 -1.75 12.58
C LEU A 302 -3.88 -2.20 13.83
N LEU A 303 -3.61 -3.41 14.33
CA LEU A 303 -4.23 -3.94 15.55
C LEU A 303 -3.98 -3.01 16.74
N TYR A 304 -2.73 -2.57 16.93
CA TYR A 304 -2.38 -1.58 17.94
C TYR A 304 -3.20 -0.29 17.79
N THR A 305 -3.26 0.26 16.58
CA THR A 305 -3.99 1.50 16.28
C THR A 305 -5.48 1.34 16.60
N LEU A 306 -6.09 0.22 16.22
CA LEU A 306 -7.50 -0.06 16.46
C LEU A 306 -7.81 -0.26 17.95
N LEU A 307 -6.98 -1.01 18.69
CA LEU A 307 -7.16 -1.22 20.12
C LEU A 307 -6.98 0.08 20.92
N HIS A 308 -6.02 0.92 20.53
CA HIS A 308 -5.74 2.17 21.23
C HIS A 308 -6.75 3.27 20.90
N GLN A 309 -7.12 3.43 19.63
CA GLN A 309 -7.86 4.61 19.16
C GLN A 309 -9.34 4.38 18.83
N ASN A 310 -9.76 3.15 18.51
CA ASN A 310 -11.15 2.85 18.17
C ASN A 310 -11.82 2.06 19.31
N SER A 311 -12.61 2.77 20.13
CA SER A 311 -13.30 2.18 21.28
C SER A 311 -14.28 1.07 20.87
N ASN A 312 -14.97 1.22 19.73
CA ASN A 312 -15.96 0.22 19.28
C ASN A 312 -15.26 -1.10 18.94
N MET A 313 -14.15 -1.04 18.22
CA MET A 313 -13.33 -2.22 17.91
C MET A 313 -12.70 -2.82 19.15
N ARG A 314 -12.16 -2.00 20.06
CA ARG A 314 -11.60 -2.48 21.34
C ARG A 314 -12.64 -3.27 22.13
N THR A 315 -13.83 -2.71 22.35
CA THR A 315 -14.92 -3.39 23.06
C THR A 315 -15.36 -4.66 22.35
N TYR A 316 -15.45 -4.64 21.02
CA TYR A 316 -15.78 -5.84 20.25
C TYR A 316 -14.74 -6.94 20.44
N ILE A 317 -13.44 -6.64 20.29
CA ILE A 317 -12.35 -7.62 20.45
C ILE A 317 -12.35 -8.22 21.85
N LEU A 318 -12.49 -7.40 22.89
CA LEU A 318 -12.51 -7.86 24.29
C LEU A 318 -13.75 -8.71 24.63
N SER A 319 -14.86 -8.55 23.90
CA SER A 319 -16.09 -9.33 24.10
C SER A 319 -16.07 -10.71 23.41
N ARG A 320 -15.06 -11.02 22.60
CA ARG A 320 -14.97 -12.26 21.84
C ARG A 320 -14.55 -13.44 22.72
N THR A 321 -15.03 -14.63 22.37
CA THR A 321 -14.69 -15.87 23.08
C THR A 321 -13.50 -16.60 22.46
N ASP A 322 -13.17 -16.33 21.21
CA ASP A 322 -12.11 -16.99 20.41
C ASP A 322 -10.83 -16.15 20.35
N MET A 323 -10.41 -15.63 21.49
CA MET A 323 -9.24 -14.74 21.60
C MET A 323 -7.91 -15.48 21.44
N GLU A 324 -7.89 -16.81 21.57
CA GLU A 324 -6.72 -17.64 21.30
C GLU A 324 -6.18 -17.46 19.88
N ASN A 325 -7.07 -17.25 18.90
CA ASN A 325 -6.68 -17.05 17.50
C ASN A 325 -5.84 -15.79 17.34
N LEU A 326 -6.12 -14.74 18.12
CA LEU A 326 -5.38 -13.48 18.09
C LEU A 326 -4.12 -13.52 18.97
N VAL A 327 -4.24 -14.07 20.18
CA VAL A 327 -3.15 -14.08 21.17
C VAL A 327 -2.03 -15.03 20.75
N LEU A 328 -2.34 -16.19 20.16
CA LEU A 328 -1.32 -17.18 19.78
C LEU A 328 -0.27 -16.65 18.80
N PRO A 329 -0.63 -16.02 17.67
CA PRO A 329 0.34 -15.39 16.78
C PRO A 329 1.18 -14.31 17.46
N ILE A 330 0.59 -13.54 18.40
CA ILE A 330 1.32 -12.52 19.17
C ILE A 330 2.36 -13.18 20.08
N LEU A 331 2.01 -14.27 20.76
CA LEU A 331 2.95 -15.05 21.55
C LEU A 331 4.04 -15.69 20.69
N GLU A 332 3.72 -16.14 19.48
CA GLU A 332 4.70 -16.68 18.52
C GLU A 332 5.73 -15.60 18.11
N ILE A 333 5.29 -14.35 17.91
CA ILE A 333 6.19 -13.19 17.65
C ILE A 333 7.13 -12.97 18.84
N LEU A 334 6.60 -13.01 20.07
CA LEU A 334 7.38 -12.83 21.31
C LEU A 334 8.29 -14.02 21.65
N TYR A 335 7.99 -15.20 21.12
CA TYR A 335 8.85 -16.36 21.29
C TYR A 335 10.09 -16.27 20.39
N HIS A 336 9.91 -15.79 19.15
CA HIS A 336 10.96 -15.61 18.13
C HIS A 336 11.57 -14.19 18.15
N VAL A 337 11.76 -13.60 19.33
CA VAL A 337 12.28 -12.21 19.49
C VAL A 337 13.66 -12.01 18.87
N GLU A 338 14.46 -13.06 18.71
CA GLU A 338 15.79 -13.01 18.08
C GLU A 338 15.73 -12.70 16.58
N GLU A 339 14.68 -13.16 15.90
CA GLU A 339 14.52 -13.04 14.45
C GLU A 339 13.67 -11.83 14.05
N ARG A 340 13.06 -11.15 15.03
CA ARG A 340 12.10 -10.07 14.81
C ARG A 340 12.68 -8.70 15.10
N ASN A 341 12.13 -7.70 14.42
CA ASN A 341 12.48 -6.31 14.65
C ASN A 341 12.10 -5.88 16.08
N SER A 342 12.92 -5.04 16.72
CA SER A 342 12.66 -4.54 18.07
C SER A 342 11.30 -3.82 18.19
N HIS A 343 10.96 -2.99 17.21
CA HIS A 343 9.67 -2.28 17.19
C HIS A 343 8.47 -3.23 17.09
N HIS A 344 8.59 -4.32 16.33
CA HIS A 344 7.52 -5.32 16.22
C HIS A 344 7.27 -6.02 17.56
N VAL A 345 8.35 -6.37 18.26
CA VAL A 345 8.29 -6.95 19.61
C VAL A 345 7.65 -5.97 20.61
N TYR A 346 8.02 -4.68 20.57
CA TYR A 346 7.41 -3.67 21.45
C TYR A 346 5.92 -3.49 21.17
N MET A 347 5.50 -3.44 19.90
CA MET A 347 4.08 -3.35 19.56
C MET A 347 3.31 -4.57 20.08
N ALA A 348 3.85 -5.78 19.93
CA ALA A 348 3.24 -7.00 20.46
C ALA A 348 3.09 -6.96 21.99
N LEU A 349 4.11 -6.48 22.73
CA LEU A 349 4.03 -6.29 24.18
C LEU A 349 2.99 -5.25 24.59
N ILE A 350 2.89 -4.14 23.87
CA ILE A 350 1.87 -3.10 24.14
C ILE A 350 0.47 -3.64 23.88
N ILE A 351 0.28 -4.40 22.81
CA ILE A 351 -1.01 -5.06 22.53
C ILE A 351 -1.38 -6.02 23.65
N LEU A 352 -0.45 -6.88 24.09
CA LEU A 352 -0.71 -7.76 25.24
C LEU A 352 -1.05 -6.96 26.50
N LEU A 353 -0.34 -5.86 26.76
CA LEU A 353 -0.62 -5.00 27.90
C LEU A 353 -2.06 -4.45 27.87
N ILE A 354 -2.49 -3.92 26.72
CA ILE A 354 -3.85 -3.38 26.51
C ILE A 354 -4.90 -4.49 26.72
N LEU A 355 -4.64 -5.71 26.26
CA LEU A 355 -5.56 -6.84 26.44
C LEU A 355 -5.62 -7.30 27.90
N THR A 356 -4.47 -7.42 28.58
CA THR A 356 -4.38 -7.85 29.99
C THR A 356 -4.91 -6.82 30.99
N GLU A 357 -5.19 -5.60 30.56
CA GLU A 357 -5.87 -4.59 31.40
C GLU A 357 -7.33 -4.99 31.68
N ASP A 358 -7.94 -5.83 30.84
CA ASP A 358 -9.33 -6.24 30.99
C ASP A 358 -9.48 -7.52 31.84
N ASP A 359 -10.31 -7.45 32.88
CA ASP A 359 -10.54 -8.57 33.80
C ASP A 359 -11.25 -9.77 33.14
N THR A 360 -12.11 -9.53 32.14
CA THR A 360 -12.82 -10.59 31.44
C THR A 360 -11.87 -11.35 30.52
N PHE A 361 -10.97 -10.63 29.85
CA PHE A 361 -9.86 -11.22 29.09
C PHE A 361 -9.02 -12.13 29.99
N ASN A 362 -8.56 -11.62 31.14
CA ASN A 362 -7.70 -12.37 32.07
C ASN A 362 -8.34 -13.68 32.57
N ARG A 363 -9.66 -13.69 32.81
CA ARG A 363 -10.37 -14.93 33.17
C ARG A 363 -10.43 -15.90 31.99
N SER A 364 -10.82 -15.42 30.81
CA SER A 364 -11.01 -16.27 29.62
C SER A 364 -9.73 -16.99 29.19
N ILE A 365 -8.56 -16.32 29.22
CA ILE A 365 -7.30 -16.92 28.76
C ILE A 365 -6.87 -18.11 29.65
N HIS A 366 -7.27 -18.15 30.92
CA HIS A 366 -6.97 -19.27 31.81
C HIS A 366 -7.95 -20.44 31.64
N GLU A 367 -9.14 -20.18 31.10
CA GLU A 367 -10.14 -21.22 30.80
C GLU A 367 -9.85 -21.93 29.46
N VAL A 368 -9.25 -21.23 28.49
CA VAL A 368 -8.91 -21.79 27.18
C VAL A 368 -7.71 -22.75 27.30
N MET A 369 -7.97 -24.04 27.07
CA MET A 369 -6.96 -25.09 27.04
C MET A 369 -6.45 -25.33 25.61
N LEU A 370 -5.13 -25.22 25.44
CA LEU A 370 -4.45 -25.46 24.18
C LEU A 370 -3.84 -26.86 24.16
N LYS A 371 -3.89 -27.50 22.99
CA LYS A 371 -3.29 -28.82 22.75
C LYS A 371 -2.20 -28.71 21.71
N ASN A 372 -1.05 -29.35 21.95
CA ASN A 372 0.04 -29.53 20.98
C ASN A 372 0.57 -28.22 20.36
N ILE A 373 1.27 -27.41 21.15
CA ILE A 373 1.96 -26.21 20.65
C ILE A 373 3.25 -26.64 19.94
N SER A 374 3.27 -26.55 18.61
CA SER A 374 4.39 -27.04 17.79
C SER A 374 5.62 -26.13 17.75
N TRP A 375 5.44 -24.82 18.00
CA TRP A 375 6.52 -23.84 17.92
C TRP A 375 7.29 -23.66 19.24
N TYR A 376 6.77 -24.14 20.37
CA TYR A 376 7.45 -24.05 21.66
C TYR A 376 8.41 -25.24 21.82
N THR A 377 9.71 -24.98 21.74
CA THR A 377 10.73 -26.04 21.60
C THR A 377 11.42 -26.42 22.92
N GLU A 378 11.24 -25.65 24.01
CA GLU A 378 11.93 -25.92 25.28
C GLU A 378 11.39 -27.16 26.02
N ARG A 379 10.07 -27.38 25.99
CA ARG A 379 9.40 -28.53 26.61
C ARG A 379 8.18 -28.94 25.79
N VAL A 380 7.91 -30.24 25.72
CA VAL A 380 6.67 -30.75 25.13
C VAL A 380 5.50 -30.38 26.04
N LEU A 381 4.71 -29.40 25.63
CA LEU A 381 3.48 -28.99 26.31
C LEU A 381 2.31 -29.77 25.71
N THR A 382 1.84 -30.80 26.42
CA THR A 382 0.72 -31.64 25.96
C THR A 382 -0.62 -30.93 26.07
N GLU A 383 -0.90 -30.35 27.23
CA GLU A 383 -2.06 -29.50 27.49
C GLU A 383 -1.63 -28.35 28.41
N ILE A 384 -1.92 -27.11 28.02
CA ILE A 384 -1.61 -25.91 28.80
C ILE A 384 -2.70 -24.86 28.59
N SER A 385 -3.04 -24.10 29.64
CA SER A 385 -3.93 -22.95 29.46
C SER A 385 -3.22 -21.85 28.65
N LEU A 386 -3.96 -21.11 27.83
CA LEU A 386 -3.42 -19.97 27.07
C LEU A 386 -2.77 -18.94 28.01
N GLY A 387 -3.36 -18.68 29.18
CA GLY A 387 -2.81 -17.77 30.18
C GLY A 387 -1.48 -18.26 30.77
N SER A 388 -1.34 -19.56 31.04
CA SER A 388 -0.05 -20.13 31.47
C SER A 388 1.02 -20.02 30.39
N LEU A 389 0.66 -20.23 29.11
CA LEU A 389 1.57 -20.03 27.98
C LEU A 389 2.01 -18.57 27.85
N LEU A 390 1.07 -17.63 27.99
CA LEU A 390 1.36 -16.19 27.95
C LEU A 390 2.41 -15.83 29.00
N ILE A 391 2.24 -16.27 30.25
CA ILE A 391 3.20 -16.01 31.33
C ILE A 391 4.58 -16.59 31.00
N LEU A 392 4.65 -17.82 30.49
CA LEU A 392 5.92 -18.46 30.12
C LEU A 392 6.66 -17.68 29.03
N VAL A 393 5.95 -17.29 27.97
CA VAL A 393 6.54 -16.54 26.86
C VAL A 393 7.01 -15.16 27.34
N VAL A 394 6.21 -14.45 28.13
CA VAL A 394 6.60 -13.13 28.67
C VAL A 394 7.83 -13.24 29.58
N ILE A 395 7.90 -14.25 30.47
CA ILE A 395 9.08 -14.47 31.31
C ILE A 395 10.32 -14.72 30.46
N ARG A 396 10.20 -15.57 29.42
CA ARG A 396 11.30 -15.82 28.48
C ARG A 396 11.73 -14.54 27.76
N THR A 397 10.80 -13.73 27.27
CA THR A 397 11.09 -12.45 26.63
C THR A 397 11.82 -11.49 27.59
N ILE A 398 11.41 -11.43 28.86
CA ILE A 398 12.09 -10.62 29.89
C ILE A 398 13.51 -11.14 30.17
N GLN A 399 13.67 -12.46 30.34
CA GLN A 399 14.98 -13.08 30.56
C GLN A 399 15.93 -12.78 29.40
N PHE A 400 15.45 -12.90 28.16
CA PHE A 400 16.21 -12.55 26.96
C PHE A 400 16.62 -11.06 26.93
N ASN A 401 15.73 -10.15 27.33
CA ASN A 401 16.04 -8.73 27.39
C ASN A 401 17.09 -8.43 28.49
N MET A 402 16.95 -9.03 29.67
CA MET A 402 17.88 -8.87 30.79
C MET A 402 19.29 -9.42 30.51
N THR A 403 19.41 -10.55 29.80
CA THR A 403 20.73 -11.09 29.43
C THR A 403 21.44 -10.20 28.43
N ARG A 404 20.72 -9.61 27.46
CA ARG A 404 21.31 -8.67 26.50
C ARG A 404 21.75 -7.34 27.10
N THR A 405 21.01 -6.80 28.08
CA THR A 405 21.39 -5.56 28.77
C THR A 405 22.60 -5.76 29.68
N ARG A 406 22.75 -6.93 30.32
CA ARG A 406 23.95 -7.28 31.11
C ARG A 406 25.23 -7.48 30.30
N VAL A 407 25.12 -7.84 29.01
CA VAL A 407 26.27 -8.07 28.11
C VAL A 407 26.78 -6.79 27.43
N ARG A 408 26.10 -5.65 27.60
CA ARG A 408 26.66 -4.32 27.29
C ARG A 408 27.19 -3.67 28.57
N PRO A 409 28.42 -3.97 29.03
CA PRO A 409 29.08 -3.05 29.95
C PRO A 409 29.24 -1.72 29.22
N GLU A 410 28.79 -0.64 29.84
CA GLU A 410 29.16 0.71 29.42
C GLU A 410 30.68 0.76 29.26
N PRO A 411 31.24 1.35 28.18
CA PRO A 411 32.66 1.62 28.16
C PRO A 411 32.92 2.61 29.30
N VAL A 412 33.49 2.11 30.38
CA VAL A 412 34.11 2.94 31.41
C VAL A 412 35.17 3.73 30.68
N THR A 413 34.88 4.99 30.37
CA THR A 413 35.90 5.97 29.98
C THR A 413 36.83 6.12 31.16
N GLU A 414 37.88 5.30 31.20
CA GLU A 414 39.09 5.58 31.97
C GLU A 414 39.71 6.85 31.36
N THR A 415 39.27 8.00 31.84
CA THR A 415 40.09 9.21 31.81
C THR A 415 41.31 8.95 32.68
N PHE A 416 42.38 8.45 32.07
CA PHE A 416 43.72 8.51 32.64
C PHE A 416 44.11 9.99 32.76
N MET A 417 44.49 10.37 33.99
CA MET A 417 45.16 11.62 34.32
C MET A 417 46.51 11.75 33.64
#